data_AF-A0A0K0D6Z9-F1
#
_entry.id   AF-A0A0K0D6Z9-F1
#
_cell.length_a   1.000
_cell.length_b   1.000
_cell.length_c   1.000
_cell.angle_alpha   90.00
_cell.angle_beta   90.00
_cell.angle_gamma   90.00
#
_symmetry.space_group_name_H-M   'P 1'
#
loop_
_entity.id
_entity.type
_entity.pdbx_description
1 polymer ?
#
loop_
_entity_poly.entity_id
_entity_poly.type
_entity_poly.pdbx_seq_one_letter_code
_entity_poly.pdbx_strand_id
1 'polypeptide(L)' 'LREHKVTIFVRRGGPNYQEGLRRIKDAAQKLELPIHVFGPETHMTAIVGAALGVRDLPAVPLAPQTTGQFLLSPERNV' A
#
# COMPACT_ATOMS: atom_id res chain seq x y z
N LEU A 1 -4.24 10.67 16.14
CA LEU A 1 -4.43 9.57 15.16
C LEU A 1 -4.68 8.22 15.84
N ARG A 2 -3.80 7.77 16.75
CA ARG A 2 -3.98 6.52 17.50
C ARG A 2 -5.28 6.51 18.34
N GLU A 3 -5.56 7.58 19.08
CA GLU A 3 -6.77 7.74 19.90
C GLU A 3 -8.07 7.63 19.10
N HIS A 4 -8.05 8.03 17.82
CA HIS A 4 -9.21 7.99 16.94
C HIS A 4 -9.26 6.73 16.04
N LYS A 5 -8.36 5.76 16.26
CA LYS A 5 -8.30 4.49 15.50
C LYS A 5 -8.29 4.71 13.97
N VAL A 6 -7.52 5.69 13.52
CA VAL A 6 -7.44 6.03 12.09
C VAL A 6 -6.62 4.97 11.34
N THR A 7 -7.19 4.41 10.29
CA THR A 7 -6.52 3.54 9.32
C THR A 7 -6.34 4.27 8.00
N ILE A 8 -5.13 4.23 7.43
CA ILE A 8 -4.78 4.97 6.22
C ILE A 8 -4.51 3.99 5.08
N PHE A 9 -5.09 4.26 3.91
CA PHE A 9 -4.85 3.49 2.69
C PHE A 9 -4.26 4.41 1.62
N VAL A 10 -3.14 4.02 1.03
CA VAL A 10 -2.41 4.80 0.02
C VAL A 10 -2.26 3.98 -1.25
N ARG A 11 -2.71 4.51 -2.39
CA ARG A 11 -2.41 3.97 -3.72
C ARG A 11 -1.83 5.07 -4.60
N ARG A 12 -0.62 4.88 -5.13
CA ARG A 12 -0.03 5.87 -6.04
C ARG A 12 0.80 5.24 -7.16
N GLY A 13 0.77 5.90 -8.31
CA GLY A 13 1.72 5.72 -9.40
C GLY A 13 2.24 7.07 -9.91
N GLY A 14 3.05 7.05 -10.97
CA GLY A 14 3.65 8.25 -11.57
C GLY A 14 5.13 8.42 -11.24
N PRO A 15 5.77 9.53 -11.67
CA PRO A 15 7.19 9.73 -11.45
C PRO A 15 7.59 9.61 -9.97
N ASN A 16 8.66 8.87 -9.69
CA ASN A 16 9.23 8.66 -8.35
C ASN A 16 8.28 8.05 -7.31
N TYR A 17 7.21 7.38 -7.73
CA TYR A 17 6.24 6.80 -6.80
C TYR A 17 6.88 5.77 -5.86
N GLN A 18 7.91 5.04 -6.31
CA GLN A 18 8.58 4.02 -5.51
C GLN A 18 9.19 4.61 -4.23
N GLU A 19 9.95 5.71 -4.37
CA GLU A 19 10.58 6.38 -3.23
C GLU A 19 9.54 7.01 -2.30
N GLY A 20 8.46 7.58 -2.87
CA GLY A 20 7.33 8.09 -2.08
C GLY A 20 6.67 6.99 -1.25
N LEU A 21 6.34 5.85 -1.86
CA LEU A 21 5.73 4.72 -1.17
C LEU A 21 6.68 4.12 -0.14
N ARG A 22 7.99 4.05 -0.42
CA ARG A 22 9.01 3.60 0.54
C ARG A 22 9.03 4.47 1.79
N ARG A 23 9.08 5.80 1.63
CA ARG A 23 9.05 6.76 2.76
C ARG A 23 7.76 6.64 3.58
N ILE A 24 6.63 6.40 2.94
CA ILE A 24 5.35 6.20 3.64
C ILE A 24 5.37 4.89 4.44
N LYS A 25 5.91 3.79 3.89
CA LYS A 25 6.09 2.53 4.62
C LYS A 25 7.03 2.70 5.83
N ASP A 26 8.15 3.39 5.65
CA ASP A 26 9.10 3.68 6.73
C ASP A 26 8.43 4.51 7.85
N ALA A 27 7.64 5.52 7.47
CA ALA A 27 6.89 6.34 8.43
C ALA A 27 5.81 5.52 9.17
N ALA A 28 5.13 4.60 8.47
CA ALA A 28 4.13 3.73 9.07
C ALA A 28 4.73 2.85 10.18
N GLN A 29 5.90 2.26 9.92
CA GLN A 29 6.62 1.45 10.90
C GLN A 29 7.12 2.31 12.07
N LYS A 30 7.77 3.44 11.78
CA LYS A 30 8.31 4.33 12.81
C LYS A 30 7.23 4.88 13.75
N LEU A 31 6.05 5.19 13.21
CA LEU A 31 4.94 5.77 13.96
C LEU A 31 3.95 4.72 14.47
N GLU A 32 4.16 3.43 14.16
CA GLU A 32 3.28 2.30 14.45
C GLU A 32 1.80 2.63 14.14
N LEU A 33 1.57 3.22 12.96
CA LEU A 33 0.23 3.54 12.48
C LEU A 33 -0.21 2.51 11.44
N PRO A 34 -1.49 2.11 11.42
CA PRO A 34 -2.00 1.18 10.42
C PRO A 34 -2.13 1.90 9.07
N ILE A 35 -1.06 1.82 8.27
CA ILE A 35 -0.98 2.38 6.91
C ILE A 35 -0.76 1.26 5.91
N HIS A 36 -1.70 1.07 5.00
CA HIS A 36 -1.63 0.10 3.91
C HIS A 36 -1.22 0.80 2.61
N VAL A 37 -0.10 0.41 2.02
CA VAL A 37 0.55 1.11 0.92
C VAL A 37 0.61 0.24 -0.34
N PHE A 38 0.06 0.76 -1.43
CA PHE A 38 -0.09 0.09 -2.72
C PHE A 38 0.47 0.93 -3.87
N GLY A 39 1.05 0.27 -4.86
CA GLY A 39 1.57 0.88 -6.07
C GLY A 39 0.62 0.78 -7.27
N PRO A 40 1.14 0.95 -8.50
CA PRO A 40 0.36 0.89 -9.73
C PRO A 40 -0.18 -0.50 -10.04
N GLU A 41 0.39 -1.55 -9.45
CA GLU A 41 -0.06 -2.95 -9.55
C GLU A 41 -1.44 -3.19 -8.95
N THR A 42 -1.87 -2.33 -8.03
CA THR A 42 -3.21 -2.32 -7.46
C THR A 42 -4.14 -1.40 -8.26
N HIS A 43 -5.35 -1.86 -8.57
CA HIS A 43 -6.35 -1.03 -9.25
C HIS A 43 -6.65 0.24 -8.44
N MET A 44 -6.82 1.37 -9.12
CA MET A 44 -6.90 2.69 -8.48
C MET A 44 -7.93 2.77 -7.34
N THR A 45 -9.10 2.17 -7.55
CA THR A 45 -10.23 2.19 -6.60
C THR A 45 -10.29 0.98 -5.67
N ALA A 46 -9.40 0.00 -5.79
CA ALA A 46 -9.45 -1.21 -4.95
C ALA A 46 -9.28 -0.90 -3.46
N ILE A 47 -8.47 0.12 -3.14
CA ILE A 47 -8.26 0.58 -1.76
C ILE A 47 -9.54 1.11 -1.09
N VAL A 48 -10.53 1.56 -1.87
CA VAL A 48 -11.80 2.08 -1.33
C VAL A 48 -12.66 0.96 -0.78
N GLY A 49 -12.77 -0.15 -1.52
CA GLY A 49 -13.50 -1.34 -1.05
C GLY A 49 -12.90 -1.91 0.22
N ALA A 50 -11.56 -1.93 0.30
CA ALA A 50 -10.82 -2.36 1.47
C ALA A 50 -11.03 -1.44 2.67
N ALA A 51 -10.95 -0.11 2.46
CA ALA A 51 -11.13 0.87 3.52
C ALA A 51 -12.55 0.86 4.10
N LEU A 52 -13.55 0.57 3.28
CA LEU A 52 -14.95 0.49 3.70
C LEU A 52 -15.36 -0.90 4.21
N GLY A 53 -14.46 -1.91 4.15
CA GLY A 53 -14.79 -3.29 4.51
C GLY A 53 -15.82 -3.96 3.58
N VAL A 54 -15.99 -3.43 2.36
CA VAL A 54 -16.96 -3.96 1.38
C VAL A 54 -16.34 -5.08 0.55
N ARG A 55 -15.02 -5.00 0.28
CA ARG A 55 -14.26 -5.97 -0.50
C ARG A 55 -12.83 -6.06 0.02
N ASP A 56 -12.32 -7.27 0.16
CA ASP A 56 -10.93 -7.50 0.51
C ASP A 56 -9.99 -7.09 -0.63
N LEU A 57 -8.75 -6.75 -0.25
CA LEU A 57 -7.69 -6.49 -1.22
C LEU A 57 -7.33 -7.80 -1.95
N PRO A 58 -7.17 -7.77 -3.28
CA PRO A 58 -6.78 -8.96 -4.01
C PRO A 58 -5.40 -9.44 -3.54
N ALA A 59 -5.31 -10.72 -3.17
CA ALA A 59 -4.07 -11.36 -2.71
C ALA A 59 -2.95 -11.37 -3.78
N VAL A 60 -3.33 -11.20 -5.04
CA VAL A 60 -2.41 -11.13 -6.18
C VAL A 60 -2.68 -9.83 -6.93
N PRO A 61 -1.65 -8.99 -7.18
CA PRO A 61 -1.83 -7.81 -8.02
C PRO A 61 -2.28 -8.20 -9.43
N LEU A 62 -3.36 -7.58 -9.90
CA LEU A 62 -3.95 -7.86 -11.22
C LEU A 62 -3.17 -7.21 -12.38
N ALA A 63 -2.26 -6.26 -12.10
CA ALA A 63 -1.49 -5.58 -13.13
C ALA A 63 -0.12 -6.25 -13.39
N PRO A 64 0.45 -6.10 -14.59
CA PRO A 64 1.75 -6.65 -14.92
C PRO A 64 2.82 -6.17 -13.93
N GLN A 65 3.71 -7.09 -13.56
CA GLN A 65 4.84 -6.88 -12.64
C GLN A 65 5.60 -5.61 -13.05
N THR A 66 5.39 -4.49 -12.36
CA THR A 66 6.14 -3.26 -12.64
C THR A 66 7.46 -3.29 -11.89
N THR A 67 8.51 -2.66 -12.41
CA THR A 67 9.87 -2.64 -11.83
C THR A 67 9.91 -2.24 -10.35
N GLY A 68 8.91 -1.48 -9.87
CA GLY A 68 8.78 -1.11 -8.46
C GLY A 68 8.43 -2.26 -7.51
N GLN A 69 7.79 -3.33 -7.99
CA GLN A 69 7.41 -4.48 -7.17
C GLN A 69 8.63 -5.19 -6.57
N PHE A 70 9.72 -5.28 -7.32
CA PHE A 70 10.98 -5.88 -6.86
C PHE A 70 11.61 -5.07 -5.70
N LEU A 71 11.55 -3.74 -5.76
CA LEU A 71 12.16 -2.86 -4.76
C LEU A 71 11.31 -2.68 -3.49
N LEU A 72 10.00 -2.93 -3.59
CA LEU A 72 9.03 -2.63 -2.53
C LEU A 72 8.49 -3.87 -1.81
N SER A 73 8.88 -5.08 -2.25
CA SER A 73 8.54 -6.32 -1.57
C SER A 73 9.56 -6.57 -0.46
N PRO A 74 9.18 -6.55 0.83
CA PRO A 74 9.94 -7.30 1.81
C PRO A 74 9.73 -8.78 1.47
N GLU A 75 10.80 -9.57 1.56
CA GLU A 75 10.77 -11.04 1.48
C GLU A 75 9.46 -11.56 2.09
N ARG A 76 8.71 -12.34 1.31
CA ARG A 76 7.47 -12.98 1.78
C ARG A 76 7.81 -13.73 3.07
N ASN A 77 7.27 -13.29 4.21
CA ASN A 77 7.24 -14.09 5.43
C ASN A 77 6.57 -15.43 5.07
N VAL A 78 7.40 -16.48 5.06
CA VAL A 78 6.96 -17.88 5.17
C VAL A 78 6.49 -18.11 6.59
#